data_AF-A0A3P6UMG7-F1
#
_entry.id   AF-A0A3P6UMG7-F1
#
_cell.length_a   1.000
_cell.length_b   1.000
_cell.length_c   1.000
_cell.angle_alpha   90.00
_cell.angle_beta   90.00
_cell.angle_gamma   90.00
#
_symmetry.space_group_name_H-M   'P 1'
#
loop_
_entity.id
_entity.type
_entity.pdbx_description
1 polymer ?
#
loop_
_entity_poly.entity_id
_entity_poly.type
_entity_poly.pdbx_seq_one_letter_code
_entity_poly.pdbx_strand_id
1 'polypeptide(L)'
;MAARSRLFLRLLINCIVQYELIQTVDNILFFSSHSRHEDIVIATAAHSLSAAVNRSLLQQSANSEERRLPEATIPDTSASENDELVNGELPMNKRATYPYVSVENRLLLINCLLESHQFAKAFNSNVEQRNILWEAGFKAKAKPNLLKQETHSLSTALRILFRMGDENTSTQEQIDSLLEKTIADAVTYYRGLITDGHRQAWDSCMLLLMVRLVNMKSQDRFDRMRRHLYTHFCDLIALPNLSPEVSVMLRAFMLRAGGGSQ
;
A
#
# COMPACT_ATOMS: atom_id res chain seq x y z
N MET A 1 -29.20 -19.72 -22.58
CA MET A 1 -28.33 -20.36 -21.55
C MET A 1 -26.87 -20.48 -22.01
N ALA A 2 -26.55 -21.19 -23.10
CA ALA A 2 -25.15 -21.42 -23.53
C ALA A 2 -24.30 -20.17 -23.85
N ALA A 3 -24.90 -19.08 -24.36
CA ALA A 3 -24.18 -17.83 -24.63
C ALA A 3 -23.79 -17.08 -23.35
N ARG A 4 -24.70 -17.02 -22.36
CA ARG A 4 -24.46 -16.43 -21.04
C ARG A 4 -23.36 -17.16 -20.28
N SER A 5 -23.40 -18.50 -20.29
CA SER A 5 -22.34 -19.31 -19.68
C SER A 5 -20.97 -19.08 -20.33
N ARG A 6 -20.91 -18.95 -21.66
CA ARG A 6 -19.68 -18.62 -22.39
C ARG A 6 -19.14 -17.24 -22.04
N LEU A 7 -20.00 -16.22 -21.96
CA LEU A 7 -19.62 -14.87 -21.54
C LEU A 7 -19.03 -14.88 -20.13
N PHE A 8 -19.72 -15.51 -19.18
CA PHE A 8 -19.26 -15.57 -17.79
C PHE A 8 -17.95 -16.32 -17.64
N LEU A 9 -17.78 -17.43 -18.37
CA LEU A 9 -16.51 -18.16 -18.38
C LEU A 9 -15.38 -17.27 -18.91
N ARG A 10 -15.61 -16.54 -20.00
CA ARG A 10 -14.62 -15.60 -20.56
C ARG A 10 -14.25 -14.49 -19.57
N LEU A 11 -15.24 -13.87 -18.92
CA LEU A 11 -15.00 -12.85 -17.90
C LEU A 11 -14.19 -13.41 -16.74
N LEU A 12 -14.53 -14.61 -16.27
CA LEU A 12 -13.81 -15.27 -15.19
C LEU A 12 -12.34 -15.54 -15.57
N ILE A 13 -12.10 -16.08 -16.77
CA ILE A 13 -10.76 -16.33 -17.29
C ILE A 13 -9.96 -15.02 -17.35
N ASN A 14 -10.53 -13.94 -17.89
CA ASN A 14 -9.86 -12.65 -17.98
C ASN A 14 -9.46 -12.13 -16.59
N CYS A 15 -10.34 -12.22 -15.59
CA CYS A 15 -10.03 -11.77 -14.23
C CYS A 15 -8.92 -12.61 -13.58
N ILE A 16 -8.89 -13.92 -13.85
CA ILE A 16 -7.83 -14.82 -13.35
C ILE A 16 -6.51 -14.48 -14.02
N VAL A 17 -6.48 -14.42 -15.36
CA VAL A 17 -5.27 -14.10 -16.12
C VAL A 17 -4.71 -12.74 -15.72
N GLN A 18 -5.56 -11.72 -15.57
CA GLN A 18 -5.13 -10.40 -15.09
C GLN A 18 -4.43 -10.50 -13.72
N TYR A 19 -5.00 -11.26 -12.78
CA TYR A 19 -4.40 -11.42 -11.45
C TYR A 19 -3.07 -12.18 -11.50
N GLU A 20 -3.00 -13.27 -12.27
CA GLU A 20 -1.76 -14.04 -12.46
C GLU A 20 -0.67 -13.19 -13.13
N LEU A 21 -1.02 -12.31 -14.08
CA LEU A 21 -0.06 -11.38 -14.69
C LEU A 21 0.49 -10.37 -13.67
N ILE A 22 -0.35 -9.79 -12.81
CA ILE A 22 0.09 -8.90 -11.73
C ILE A 22 1.08 -9.63 -10.82
N GLN A 23 0.72 -10.83 -10.35
CA GLN A 23 1.58 -11.64 -9.49
C GLN A 23 2.88 -12.04 -10.18
N THR A 24 2.83 -12.29 -11.49
CA THR A 24 4.01 -12.64 -12.29
C THR A 24 4.97 -11.47 -12.38
N VAL A 25 4.48 -10.26 -12.65
CA VAL A 25 5.31 -9.04 -12.67
C VAL A 25 6.00 -8.86 -11.31
N ASP A 26 5.24 -8.95 -10.22
CA ASP A 26 5.77 -8.83 -8.86
C ASP A 26 6.87 -9.88 -8.56
N ASN A 27 6.58 -11.15 -8.83
CA ASN A 27 7.50 -12.26 -8.59
C ASN A 27 8.77 -12.19 -9.44
N ILE A 28 8.67 -11.72 -10.69
CA ILE A 28 9.84 -11.55 -11.58
C ILE A 28 10.72 -10.43 -11.02
N LEU A 29 10.13 -9.26 -10.74
CA LEU A 29 10.90 -8.10 -10.30
C LEU A 29 11.56 -8.34 -8.95
N PHE A 30 10.82 -8.87 -7.97
CA PHE A 30 11.23 -8.91 -6.57
C PHE A 30 11.64 -10.28 -6.05
N PHE A 31 11.59 -11.32 -6.89
CA PHE A 31 11.69 -12.74 -6.52
C PHE A 31 10.42 -13.27 -5.83
N SER A 32 10.14 -14.55 -6.08
CA SER A 32 8.95 -15.23 -5.56
C SER A 32 8.79 -15.03 -4.05
N SER A 33 7.58 -14.66 -3.65
CA SER A 33 7.17 -14.50 -2.25
C SER A 33 7.86 -13.36 -1.48
N HIS A 34 8.81 -12.63 -2.07
CA HIS A 34 9.50 -11.54 -1.38
C HIS A 34 8.54 -10.42 -0.98
N SER A 35 7.73 -9.91 -1.91
CA SER A 35 6.76 -8.85 -1.60
C SER A 35 5.74 -9.27 -0.56
N ARG A 36 5.29 -10.53 -0.58
CA ARG A 36 4.37 -11.08 0.42
C ARG A 36 5.01 -11.15 1.80
N HIS A 37 6.26 -11.59 1.86
CA HIS A 37 7.03 -11.62 3.10
C HIS A 37 7.21 -10.21 3.65
N GLU A 38 7.53 -9.25 2.77
CA GLU A 38 7.64 -7.84 3.13
C GLU A 38 6.34 -7.27 3.69
N ASP A 39 5.18 -7.58 3.09
CA ASP A 39 3.86 -7.18 3.60
C ASP A 39 3.62 -7.71 5.02
N ILE A 40 4.03 -8.95 5.32
CA ILE A 40 3.90 -9.57 6.64
C ILE A 40 4.79 -8.86 7.66
N VAL A 41 6.04 -8.58 7.29
CA VAL A 41 6.98 -7.86 8.17
C VAL A 41 6.47 -6.44 8.45
N ILE A 42 6.00 -5.71 7.43
CA ILE A 42 5.39 -4.38 7.58
C ILE A 42 4.18 -4.41 8.52
N ALA A 43 3.27 -5.37 8.33
CA ALA A 43 2.09 -5.52 9.20
C ALA A 43 2.48 -5.83 10.65
N THR A 44 3.47 -6.71 10.84
CA THR A 44 3.96 -7.11 12.17
C THR A 44 4.64 -5.95 12.90
N ALA A 45 5.45 -5.17 12.18
CA ALA A 45 6.08 -3.96 12.68
C ALA A 45 5.04 -2.90 13.09
N ALA A 46 4.05 -2.64 12.23
CA ALA A 46 2.99 -1.67 12.53
C ALA A 46 2.11 -2.10 13.71
N HIS A 47 1.78 -3.39 13.81
CA HIS A 47 1.05 -3.95 14.95
C HIS A 47 1.84 -3.82 16.25
N SER A 48 3.14 -4.14 16.22
CA SER A 48 4.03 -4.01 17.39
C SER A 48 4.14 -2.55 17.87
N LEU A 49 4.26 -1.61 16.93
CA LEU A 49 4.30 -0.18 17.20
C LEU A 49 2.97 0.32 17.79
N SER A 50 1.83 -0.09 17.21
CA SER A 50 0.49 0.20 17.72
C SER A 50 0.32 -0.30 19.17
N ALA A 51 0.71 -1.54 19.44
CA ALA A 51 0.65 -2.13 20.77
C ALA A 51 1.54 -1.38 21.78
N ALA A 52 2.74 -0.94 21.37
CA ALA A 52 3.64 -0.16 22.21
C ALA A 52 3.07 1.22 22.56
N VAL A 53 2.50 1.93 21.58
CA VAL A 53 1.84 3.23 21.80
C VAL A 53 0.64 3.09 22.74
N ASN A 54 -0.20 2.07 22.53
CA ASN A 54 -1.35 1.81 23.39
C ASN A 54 -0.93 1.50 24.84
N ARG A 55 0.11 0.67 25.03
CA ARG A 55 0.66 0.41 26.38
C ARG A 55 1.16 1.69 27.05
N SER A 56 1.86 2.54 26.32
CA SER A 56 2.38 3.82 26.86
C SER A 56 1.25 4.75 27.30
N LEU A 57 0.19 4.89 26.48
CA LEU A 57 -0.98 5.71 26.84
C LEU A 57 -1.72 5.18 28.07
N LEU A 58 -1.86 3.85 28.20
CA LEU A 58 -2.47 3.22 29.38
C LEU A 58 -1.60 3.42 30.64
N GLN A 59 -0.28 3.30 30.54
CA GLN A 59 0.63 3.54 31.67
C GLN A 59 0.68 5.03 32.08
N GLN A 60 0.59 5.95 31.11
CA GLN A 60 0.53 7.40 31.37
C GLN A 60 -0.75 7.82 32.11
N SER A 61 -1.84 7.05 32.01
CA SER A 61 -3.04 7.30 32.81
C SER A 61 -2.88 6.92 34.30
N ALA A 62 -1.79 6.23 34.68
CA ALA A 62 -1.55 5.74 36.03
C ALA A 62 -0.44 6.51 36.80
N ASN A 63 0.51 7.18 36.12
CA ASN A 63 1.62 7.90 36.76
C ASN A 63 1.71 9.36 36.26
N SER A 64 1.57 10.32 37.18
CA SER A 64 1.46 11.76 36.92
C SER A 64 2.77 12.50 36.61
N GLU A 65 3.90 11.82 36.46
CA GLU A 65 5.22 12.47 36.33
C GLU A 65 5.99 12.04 35.07
N GLU A 66 6.46 13.05 34.35
CA GLU A 66 7.30 13.09 33.14
C GLU A 66 6.79 12.47 31.82
N ARG A 67 6.38 13.40 30.96
CA ARG A 67 5.80 13.24 29.62
C ARG A 67 6.87 12.95 28.57
N ARG A 68 6.79 11.80 27.90
CA ARG A 68 7.17 11.65 26.47
C ARG A 68 6.61 10.33 25.94
N LEU A 69 5.83 10.39 24.86
CA LEU A 69 5.42 9.19 24.12
C LEU A 69 6.65 8.60 23.41
N PRO A 70 6.75 7.27 23.25
CA PRO A 70 7.83 6.66 22.52
C PRO A 70 7.92 7.25 21.10
N GLU A 71 9.16 7.52 20.70
CA GLU A 71 9.50 7.92 19.34
C GLU A 71 9.04 6.84 18.38
N ALA A 72 8.57 7.23 17.18
CA ALA A 72 8.00 6.30 16.20
C ALA A 72 9.07 5.48 15.48
N THR A 73 10.01 4.92 16.23
CA THR A 73 11.03 3.99 15.72
C THR A 73 10.48 2.59 15.88
N ILE A 74 10.40 1.86 14.78
CA ILE A 74 9.93 0.47 14.76
C ILE A 74 10.84 -0.33 15.72
N PRO A 75 10.30 -1.05 16.72
CA PRO A 75 11.13 -1.82 17.65
C PRO A 75 11.91 -2.91 16.91
N ASP A 76 13.19 -3.09 17.26
CA ASP A 76 13.97 -4.28 16.90
C ASP A 76 13.30 -5.52 17.49
N THR A 77 12.40 -6.13 16.73
CA THR A 77 11.92 -7.47 17.01
C THR A 77 13.05 -8.45 16.74
N SER A 78 13.22 -9.44 17.62
CA SER A 78 14.14 -10.57 17.46
C SER A 78 13.77 -11.45 16.27
N ALA A 79 13.87 -10.89 15.07
CA ALA A 79 13.65 -11.53 13.80
C ALA A 79 15.01 -12.02 13.27
N SER A 80 15.00 -12.96 12.33
CA SER A 80 16.25 -13.36 11.68
C SER A 80 16.92 -12.12 11.06
N GLU A 81 18.25 -12.06 10.93
CA GLU A 81 18.97 -10.94 10.29
C GLU A 81 18.43 -10.61 8.87
N ASN A 82 17.56 -11.45 8.28
CA ASN A 82 16.93 -11.25 6.98
C ASN A 82 15.55 -10.56 7.01
N ASP A 83 14.99 -10.26 8.18
CA ASP A 83 13.61 -9.78 8.35
C ASP A 83 13.52 -8.31 8.83
N GLU A 84 14.65 -7.62 8.92
CA GLU A 84 14.70 -6.22 9.33
C GLU A 84 14.33 -5.28 8.17
N LEU A 85 13.45 -4.31 8.43
CA LEU A 85 13.10 -3.26 7.46
C LEU A 85 14.15 -2.15 7.49
N VAL A 86 14.98 -2.07 6.46
CA VAL A 86 15.97 -1.01 6.28
C VAL A 86 15.32 0.14 5.50
N ASN A 87 15.19 1.32 6.10
CA ASN A 87 14.48 2.46 5.52
C ASN A 87 13.06 2.10 5.06
N GLY A 88 12.37 1.29 5.87
CA GLY A 88 11.00 0.88 5.61
C GLY A 88 10.84 -0.18 4.53
N GLU A 89 11.90 -0.87 4.10
CA GLU A 89 11.82 -2.00 3.17
C GLU A 89 12.72 -3.19 3.53
N LEU A 90 12.32 -4.40 3.13
CA LEU A 90 13.22 -5.54 3.25
C LEU A 90 14.37 -5.42 2.23
N PRO A 91 15.58 -5.86 2.58
CA PRO A 91 16.68 -5.97 1.63
C PRO A 91 16.28 -6.78 0.39
N MET A 92 16.59 -6.23 -0.79
CA MET A 92 16.26 -6.88 -2.06
C MET A 92 16.85 -8.29 -2.12
N ASN A 93 16.04 -9.27 -2.54
CA ASN A 93 16.53 -10.62 -2.74
C ASN A 93 17.63 -10.65 -3.82
N LYS A 94 18.70 -11.43 -3.62
CA LYS A 94 19.81 -11.56 -4.58
C LYS A 94 19.39 -12.09 -5.97
N ARG A 95 18.23 -12.76 -6.05
CA ARG A 95 17.63 -13.28 -7.29
C ARG A 95 16.58 -12.36 -7.90
N ALA A 96 16.34 -11.18 -7.31
CA ALA A 96 15.44 -10.19 -7.87
C ALA A 96 15.95 -9.71 -9.24
N THR A 97 15.05 -9.59 -10.21
CA THR A 97 15.43 -9.11 -11.54
C THR A 97 15.28 -7.61 -11.71
N TYR A 98 14.65 -6.92 -10.74
CA TYR A 98 14.43 -5.47 -10.75
C TYR A 98 15.66 -4.66 -11.23
N PRO A 99 16.90 -4.88 -10.71
CA PRO A 99 18.06 -4.09 -11.12
C PRO A 99 18.42 -4.20 -12.61
N TYR A 100 17.99 -5.27 -13.28
CA TYR A 100 18.29 -5.55 -14.69
C TYR A 100 17.20 -5.06 -15.65
N VAL A 101 16.08 -4.55 -15.13
CA VAL A 101 15.02 -3.95 -15.96
C VAL A 101 15.33 -2.47 -16.16
N SER A 102 15.28 -1.98 -17.39
CA SER A 102 15.55 -0.56 -17.70
C SER A 102 14.49 0.38 -17.08
N VAL A 103 14.85 1.65 -16.92
CA VAL A 103 13.94 2.70 -16.40
C VAL A 103 12.66 2.79 -17.24
N GLU A 104 12.77 2.72 -18.57
CA GLU A 104 11.65 2.79 -19.49
C GLU A 104 10.70 1.60 -19.31
N ASN A 105 11.25 0.40 -19.16
CA ASN A 105 10.46 -0.80 -18.93
C ASN A 105 9.80 -0.81 -17.54
N ARG A 106 10.47 -0.26 -16.52
CA ARG A 106 9.86 -0.09 -15.19
C ARG A 106 8.69 0.89 -15.24
N LEU A 107 8.84 2.02 -15.94
CA LEU A 107 7.75 2.98 -16.16
C LEU A 107 6.58 2.37 -16.95
N LEU A 108 6.87 1.57 -17.99
CA LEU A 108 5.84 0.83 -18.72
C LEU A 108 5.09 -0.14 -17.80
N LEU A 109 5.80 -0.90 -16.96
CA LEU A 109 5.19 -1.80 -16.00
C LEU A 109 4.33 -1.05 -14.98
N ILE A 110 4.80 0.10 -14.47
CA ILE A 110 4.00 0.96 -13.59
C ILE A 110 2.70 1.38 -14.27
N ASN A 111 2.75 1.86 -15.51
CA ASN A 111 1.54 2.28 -16.23
C ASN A 111 0.54 1.12 -16.39
N CYS A 112 1.01 -0.05 -16.82
CA CYS A 112 0.17 -1.25 -16.94
C CYS A 112 -0.45 -1.66 -15.59
N LEU A 113 0.31 -1.59 -14.50
CA LEU A 113 -0.18 -1.90 -13.16
C LEU A 113 -1.21 -0.88 -12.68
N LEU A 114 -0.98 0.41 -12.91
CA LEU A 114 -1.93 1.48 -12.55
C LEU A 114 -3.21 1.44 -13.40
N GLU A 115 -3.13 1.07 -14.67
CA GLU A 115 -4.31 0.81 -15.50
C GLU A 115 -5.12 -0.38 -14.97
N SER A 116 -4.44 -1.46 -14.60
CA SER A 116 -5.06 -2.63 -13.99
C SER A 116 -5.72 -2.29 -12.64
N HIS A 117 -5.04 -1.48 -11.82
CA HIS A 117 -5.57 -0.95 -10.56
C HIS A 117 -6.85 -0.14 -10.81
N GLN A 118 -6.80 0.82 -11.73
CA GLN A 118 -7.92 1.71 -12.02
C GLN A 118 -9.14 0.94 -12.55
N PHE A 119 -8.93 -0.07 -13.39
CA PHE A 119 -10.00 -0.96 -13.84
C PHE A 119 -10.66 -1.70 -12.67
N ALA A 120 -9.86 -2.32 -11.81
CA ALA A 120 -10.36 -3.07 -10.67
C ALA A 120 -11.10 -2.17 -9.66
N LYS A 121 -10.55 -0.99 -9.39
CA LYS A 121 -11.15 0.08 -8.57
C LYS A 121 -12.51 0.53 -9.13
N ALA A 122 -12.59 0.80 -10.42
CA ALA A 122 -13.83 1.19 -11.08
C ALA A 122 -14.89 0.09 -10.98
N PHE A 123 -14.52 -1.17 -11.19
CA PHE A 123 -15.42 -2.31 -11.02
C PHE A 123 -15.91 -2.47 -9.57
N ASN A 124 -15.01 -2.37 -8.59
CA ASN A 124 -15.35 -2.57 -7.18
C ASN A 124 -16.28 -1.47 -6.65
N SER A 125 -16.10 -0.23 -7.14
CA SER A 125 -16.92 0.94 -6.83
C SER A 125 -18.29 0.91 -7.53
N ASN A 126 -18.46 0.14 -8.62
CA ASN A 126 -19.72 0.03 -9.34
C ASN A 126 -20.65 -0.99 -8.69
N VAL A 127 -21.36 -0.56 -7.64
CA VAL A 127 -22.30 -1.39 -6.87
C VAL A 127 -23.39 -1.99 -7.76
N GLU A 128 -23.91 -1.21 -8.71
CA GLU A 128 -24.98 -1.59 -9.64
C GLU A 128 -24.52 -2.72 -10.57
N GLN A 129 -23.41 -2.54 -11.29
CA GLN A 129 -22.86 -3.56 -12.18
C GLN A 129 -22.57 -4.87 -11.42
N ARG A 130 -22.04 -4.77 -10.20
CA ARG A 130 -21.79 -5.94 -9.35
C ARG A 130 -23.08 -6.64 -8.91
N ASN A 131 -24.16 -5.90 -8.64
CA ASN A 131 -25.48 -6.47 -8.34
C ASN A 131 -26.05 -7.18 -9.56
N ILE A 132 -26.01 -6.56 -10.73
CA ILE A 132 -26.48 -7.15 -11.99
C ILE A 132 -25.76 -8.47 -12.27
N LEU A 133 -24.43 -8.50 -12.15
CA LEU A 133 -23.66 -9.73 -12.34
C LEU A 133 -24.02 -10.81 -11.31
N TRP A 134 -24.17 -10.41 -10.05
CA TRP A 134 -24.52 -11.30 -8.94
C TRP A 134 -25.90 -11.95 -9.12
N GLU A 135 -26.92 -11.14 -9.41
CA GLU A 135 -28.29 -11.58 -9.69
C GLU A 135 -28.35 -12.43 -10.97
N ALA A 136 -27.48 -12.12 -11.94
CA ALA A 136 -27.28 -12.96 -13.11
C ALA A 136 -26.45 -14.23 -12.80
N GLY A 137 -26.15 -14.57 -11.55
CA GLY A 137 -25.50 -15.83 -11.16
C GLY A 137 -24.01 -15.91 -11.54
N PHE A 138 -23.37 -14.79 -11.88
CA PHE A 138 -21.92 -14.74 -12.04
C PHE A 138 -21.24 -14.93 -10.68
N LYS A 139 -20.43 -15.98 -10.54
CA LYS A 139 -19.78 -16.38 -9.27
C LYS A 139 -20.75 -16.59 -8.10
N ALA A 140 -21.86 -17.33 -8.30
CA ALA A 140 -23.00 -17.56 -7.39
C ALA A 140 -22.78 -17.77 -5.86
N LYS A 141 -21.55 -17.89 -5.36
CA LYS A 141 -21.22 -18.01 -3.93
C LYS A 141 -20.98 -16.67 -3.21
N ALA A 142 -20.49 -15.63 -3.90
CA ALA A 142 -20.33 -14.29 -3.33
C ALA A 142 -20.36 -13.18 -4.38
N LYS A 143 -20.84 -11.99 -3.99
CA LYS A 143 -20.88 -10.81 -4.87
C LYS A 143 -19.50 -10.59 -5.51
N PRO A 144 -19.38 -10.57 -6.85
CA PRO A 144 -18.10 -10.53 -7.53
C PRO A 144 -17.32 -9.27 -7.12
N ASN A 145 -16.02 -9.40 -6.97
CA ASN A 145 -15.09 -8.29 -6.70
C ASN A 145 -13.74 -8.60 -7.37
N LEU A 146 -12.93 -7.55 -7.48
CA LEU A 146 -11.56 -7.57 -7.96
C LEU A 146 -10.61 -7.01 -6.89
N LEU A 147 -10.89 -7.24 -5.60
CA LEU A 147 -10.11 -6.63 -4.51
C LEU A 147 -8.63 -7.00 -4.60
N LYS A 148 -8.31 -8.26 -4.94
CA LYS A 148 -6.94 -8.71 -5.08
C LYS A 148 -6.22 -8.04 -6.26
N GLN A 149 -6.90 -7.86 -7.39
CA GLN A 149 -6.35 -7.13 -8.53
C GLN A 149 -6.13 -5.66 -8.17
N GLU A 150 -7.11 -5.04 -7.51
CA GLU A 150 -7.05 -3.64 -7.06
C GLU A 150 -5.86 -3.40 -6.13
N THR A 151 -5.71 -4.20 -5.08
CA THR A 151 -4.70 -3.97 -4.05
C THR A 151 -3.30 -4.42 -4.48
N HIS A 152 -3.18 -5.60 -5.10
CA HIS A 152 -1.86 -6.13 -5.50
C HIS A 152 -1.24 -5.27 -6.61
N SER A 153 -2.00 -4.85 -7.62
CA SER A 153 -1.45 -4.01 -8.69
C SER A 153 -0.95 -2.66 -8.17
N LEU A 154 -1.68 -2.03 -7.24
CA LEU A 154 -1.23 -0.80 -6.58
C LEU A 154 0.03 -1.02 -5.75
N SER A 155 0.07 -2.06 -4.91
CA SER A 155 1.26 -2.37 -4.11
C SER A 155 2.50 -2.62 -4.97
N THR A 156 2.37 -3.40 -6.05
CA THR A 156 3.49 -3.62 -6.98
C THR A 156 3.92 -2.33 -7.67
N ALA A 157 2.99 -1.47 -8.09
CA ALA A 157 3.33 -0.17 -8.68
C ALA A 157 4.07 0.73 -7.68
N LEU A 158 3.59 0.83 -6.44
CA LEU A 158 4.22 1.60 -5.36
C LEU A 158 5.63 1.07 -5.06
N ARG A 159 5.81 -0.26 -5.01
CA ARG A 159 7.11 -0.93 -4.81
C ARG A 159 8.14 -0.54 -5.86
N ILE A 160 7.72 -0.36 -7.11
CA ILE A 160 8.60 0.09 -8.20
C ILE A 160 8.84 1.59 -8.06
N LEU A 161 7.79 2.40 -7.90
CA LEU A 161 7.89 3.86 -7.81
C LEU A 161 8.77 4.36 -6.66
N PHE A 162 8.62 3.78 -5.46
CA PHE A 162 9.45 4.15 -4.31
C PHE A 162 10.92 3.84 -4.57
N ARG A 163 11.23 2.67 -5.14
CA ARG A 163 12.60 2.25 -5.46
C ARG A 163 13.23 3.10 -6.57
N MET A 164 12.49 3.35 -7.65
CA MET A 164 12.94 4.26 -8.70
C MET A 164 13.19 5.67 -8.15
N GLY A 165 12.41 6.08 -7.16
CA GLY A 165 12.57 7.36 -6.48
C GLY A 165 13.85 7.51 -5.65
N ASP A 166 14.51 6.41 -5.31
CA ASP A 166 15.80 6.41 -4.61
C ASP A 166 17.00 6.33 -5.59
N GLU A 167 16.72 6.15 -6.89
CA GLU A 167 17.74 6.08 -7.93
C GLU A 167 18.07 7.48 -8.47
N ASN A 168 19.33 7.73 -8.84
CA ASN A 168 19.71 9.00 -9.47
C ASN A 168 19.52 8.91 -10.98
N THR A 169 18.33 9.28 -11.47
CA THR A 169 17.96 9.19 -12.89
C THR A 169 17.53 10.55 -13.45
N SER A 170 17.65 10.74 -14.77
CA SER A 170 17.16 11.95 -15.44
C SER A 170 15.63 12.09 -15.41
N THR A 171 14.91 11.02 -15.10
CA THR A 171 13.43 10.97 -15.03
C THR A 171 12.88 11.17 -13.62
N GLN A 172 13.71 11.62 -12.67
CA GLN A 172 13.35 11.71 -11.26
C GLN A 172 12.09 12.55 -10.99
N GLU A 173 11.97 13.71 -11.64
CA GLU A 173 10.80 14.59 -11.47
C GLU A 173 9.50 13.92 -11.93
N GLN A 174 9.55 13.16 -13.03
CA GLN A 174 8.43 12.39 -13.53
C GLN A 174 8.03 11.28 -12.55
N ILE A 175 9.01 10.57 -11.98
CA ILE A 175 8.79 9.51 -10.98
C ILE A 175 8.17 10.08 -9.72
N ASP A 176 8.70 11.20 -9.21
CA ASP A 176 8.19 11.87 -8.02
C ASP A 176 6.76 12.38 -8.22
N SER A 177 6.48 13.00 -9.37
CA SER A 177 5.12 13.46 -9.70
C SER A 177 4.12 12.30 -9.80
N LEU A 178 4.52 11.19 -10.44
CA LEU A 178 3.68 10.00 -10.56
C LEU A 178 3.43 9.33 -9.19
N LEU A 179 4.46 9.23 -8.35
CA LEU A 179 4.34 8.68 -7.00
C LEU A 179 3.42 9.55 -6.13
N GLU A 180 3.61 10.87 -6.14
CA GLU A 180 2.77 11.79 -5.38
C GLU A 180 1.29 11.67 -5.77
N LYS A 181 0.99 11.70 -7.08
CA LYS A 181 -0.38 11.52 -7.59
C LYS A 181 -0.96 10.17 -7.17
N THR A 182 -0.17 9.10 -7.29
CA THR A 182 -0.59 7.75 -6.91
C THR A 182 -0.93 7.68 -5.42
N ILE A 183 -0.13 8.32 -4.55
CA ILE A 183 -0.39 8.37 -3.12
C ILE A 183 -1.65 9.20 -2.82
N ALA A 184 -1.78 10.39 -3.40
CA ALA A 184 -2.95 11.25 -3.19
C ALA A 184 -4.25 10.53 -3.59
N ASP A 185 -4.26 9.86 -4.74
CA ASP A 185 -5.40 9.09 -5.24
C ASP A 185 -5.71 7.88 -4.33
N ALA A 186 -4.68 7.18 -3.84
CA ALA A 186 -4.83 6.03 -2.95
C ALA A 186 -5.40 6.42 -1.57
N VAL A 187 -4.87 7.47 -0.95
CA VAL A 187 -5.33 7.97 0.36
C VAL A 187 -6.76 8.49 0.26
N THR A 188 -7.06 9.27 -0.79
CA THR A 188 -8.40 9.80 -1.04
C THR A 188 -9.42 8.68 -1.24
N TYR A 189 -9.05 7.64 -1.98
CA TYR A 189 -9.93 6.50 -2.20
C TYR A 189 -10.13 5.66 -0.94
N TYR A 190 -9.06 5.35 -0.20
CA TYR A 190 -9.15 4.61 1.08
C TYR A 190 -10.10 5.27 2.07
N ARG A 191 -10.03 6.61 2.20
CA ARG A 191 -10.96 7.41 3.01
C ARG A 191 -12.43 7.19 2.61
N GLY A 192 -12.70 7.05 1.30
CA GLY A 192 -14.04 6.86 0.77
C GLY A 192 -14.61 5.43 0.90
N LEU A 193 -13.80 4.45 1.34
CA LEU A 193 -14.25 3.07 1.47
C LEU A 193 -15.16 2.90 2.68
N ILE A 194 -16.46 2.67 2.46
CA ILE A 194 -17.48 2.54 3.52
C ILE A 194 -17.57 1.10 4.05
N THR A 195 -17.37 0.10 3.20
CA THR A 195 -17.48 -1.31 3.60
C THR A 195 -16.23 -1.77 4.33
N ASP A 196 -16.39 -2.19 5.60
CA ASP A 196 -15.27 -2.63 6.45
C ASP A 196 -14.40 -3.69 5.76
N GLY A 197 -15.00 -4.68 5.09
CA GLY A 197 -14.24 -5.71 4.37
C GLY A 197 -13.45 -5.20 3.15
N HIS A 198 -13.92 -4.15 2.46
CA HIS A 198 -13.18 -3.52 1.36
C HIS A 198 -12.03 -2.69 1.92
N ARG A 199 -12.29 -1.92 2.98
CA ARG A 199 -11.26 -1.13 3.65
C ARG A 199 -10.16 -2.01 4.25
N GLN A 200 -10.53 -3.08 4.94
CA GLN A 200 -9.59 -4.04 5.51
C GLN A 200 -8.69 -4.68 4.43
N ALA A 201 -9.24 -4.96 3.24
CA ALA A 201 -8.44 -5.46 2.12
C ALA A 201 -7.37 -4.46 1.64
N TRP A 202 -7.56 -3.16 1.90
CA TRP A 202 -6.63 -2.09 1.57
C TRP A 202 -5.61 -1.76 2.67
N ASP A 203 -5.78 -2.28 3.90
CA ASP A 203 -4.89 -1.94 5.02
C ASP A 203 -3.43 -2.25 4.69
N SER A 204 -3.14 -3.39 4.05
CA SER A 204 -1.76 -3.73 3.65
C SER A 204 -1.17 -2.73 2.64
N CYS A 205 -1.96 -2.26 1.66
CA CYS A 205 -1.53 -1.23 0.72
C CYS A 205 -1.24 0.08 1.44
N MET A 206 -2.11 0.47 2.37
CA MET A 206 -1.94 1.71 3.14
C MET A 206 -0.69 1.64 4.03
N LEU A 207 -0.46 0.51 4.69
CA LEU A 207 0.74 0.30 5.50
C LEU A 207 2.01 0.33 4.66
N LEU A 208 2.06 -0.37 3.52
CA LEU A 208 3.19 -0.31 2.59
C LEU A 208 3.50 1.13 2.18
N LEU A 209 2.47 1.85 1.74
CA LEU A 209 2.58 3.24 1.31
C LEU A 209 3.15 4.13 2.42
N MET A 210 2.57 4.06 3.61
CA MET A 210 2.93 4.94 4.72
C MET A 210 4.30 4.58 5.30
N VAL A 211 4.64 3.30 5.42
CA VAL A 211 5.98 2.87 5.88
C VAL A 211 7.05 3.39 4.93
N ARG A 212 6.85 3.26 3.61
CA ARG A 212 7.80 3.77 2.61
C ARG A 212 7.90 5.30 2.63
N LEU A 213 6.77 6.00 2.74
CA LEU A 213 6.75 7.46 2.79
C LEU A 213 7.43 8.00 4.06
N VAL A 214 7.11 7.43 5.22
CA VAL A 214 7.67 7.84 6.52
C VAL A 214 9.16 7.51 6.64
N ASN A 215 9.66 6.49 5.94
CA ASN A 215 11.07 6.10 5.96
C ASN A 215 11.85 6.58 4.73
N MET A 216 11.32 7.56 3.99
CA MET A 216 12.03 8.13 2.84
C MET A 216 13.41 8.66 3.25
N LYS A 217 14.45 8.27 2.49
CA LYS A 217 15.85 8.58 2.80
C LYS A 217 16.17 10.07 2.63
N SER A 218 15.71 10.67 1.53
CA SER A 218 15.94 12.09 1.25
C SER A 218 14.92 12.95 1.99
N GLN A 219 15.40 13.78 2.91
CA GLN A 219 14.55 14.72 3.65
C GLN A 219 13.92 15.76 2.71
N ASP A 220 14.67 16.32 1.76
CA ASP A 220 14.15 17.28 0.78
C ASP A 220 13.02 16.68 -0.06
N ARG A 221 13.16 15.42 -0.47
CA ARG A 221 12.14 14.71 -1.24
C ARG A 221 10.88 14.47 -0.40
N PHE A 222 11.06 14.04 0.85
CA PHE A 222 9.96 13.91 1.81
C PHE A 222 9.24 15.25 2.03
N ASP A 223 9.97 16.36 2.18
CA ASP A 223 9.40 17.69 2.38
C ASP A 223 8.64 18.20 1.16
N ARG A 224 9.07 17.85 -0.06
CA ARG A 224 8.28 18.11 -1.28
C ARG A 224 6.97 17.32 -1.25
N MET A 225 7.03 16.01 -1.04
CA MET A 225 5.85 15.15 -1.05
C MET A 225 4.88 15.49 0.08
N ARG A 226 5.37 15.73 1.31
CA ARG A 226 4.48 16.05 2.44
C ARG A 226 3.69 17.31 2.18
N ARG A 227 4.27 18.34 1.54
CA ARG A 227 3.57 19.61 1.29
C ARG A 227 2.30 19.42 0.48
N HIS A 228 2.30 18.50 -0.48
CA HIS A 228 1.12 18.19 -1.29
C HIS A 228 0.22 17.15 -0.64
N LEU A 229 0.79 16.20 0.13
CA LEU A 229 0.04 15.08 0.70
C LEU A 229 -0.56 15.34 2.09
N TYR A 230 -0.13 16.40 2.79
CA TYR A 230 -0.47 16.61 4.20
C TYR A 230 -1.98 16.64 4.46
N THR A 231 -2.74 17.38 3.67
CA THR A 231 -4.20 17.50 3.81
C THR A 231 -4.91 16.17 3.60
N HIS A 232 -4.48 15.36 2.62
CA HIS A 232 -5.01 14.03 2.38
C HIS A 232 -4.84 13.11 3.59
N PHE A 233 -3.69 13.18 4.28
CA PHE A 233 -3.46 12.41 5.50
C PHE A 233 -4.22 12.98 6.71
N CYS A 234 -4.36 14.30 6.84
CA CYS A 234 -5.19 14.91 7.89
C CYS A 234 -6.65 14.41 7.82
N ASP A 235 -7.18 14.24 6.61
CA ASP A 235 -8.54 13.75 6.40
C ASP A 235 -8.77 12.30 6.89
N LEU A 236 -7.69 11.53 7.14
CA LEU A 236 -7.79 10.20 7.75
C LEU A 236 -7.98 10.23 9.27
N ILE A 237 -7.60 11.32 9.96
CA ILE A 237 -7.68 11.43 11.43
C ILE A 237 -9.12 11.25 11.92
N ALA A 238 -10.08 11.80 11.17
CA ALA A 238 -11.50 11.74 11.50
C ALA A 238 -12.19 10.47 10.97
N LEU A 239 -11.46 9.54 10.35
CA LEU A 239 -12.06 8.36 9.74
C LEU A 239 -12.49 7.35 10.82
N PRO A 240 -13.79 7.00 10.92
CA PRO A 240 -14.25 6.03 11.90
C PRO A 240 -13.68 4.65 11.59
N ASN A 241 -13.38 3.86 12.63
CA ASN A 241 -12.83 2.50 12.51
C ASN A 241 -11.54 2.43 11.66
N LEU A 242 -10.69 3.46 11.71
CA LEU A 242 -9.34 3.37 11.15
C LEU A 242 -8.58 2.27 11.89
N SER A 243 -7.90 1.38 11.16
CA SER A 243 -7.15 0.30 11.80
C SER A 243 -6.06 0.88 12.72
N PRO A 244 -5.79 0.26 13.89
CA PRO A 244 -4.77 0.75 14.81
C PRO A 244 -3.39 0.88 14.15
N GLU A 245 -3.06 -0.04 13.23
CA GLU A 245 -1.81 -0.06 12.47
C GLU A 245 -1.71 1.13 11.52
N VAL A 246 -2.77 1.46 10.77
CA VAL A 246 -2.76 2.64 9.89
C VAL A 246 -2.77 3.93 10.73
N SER A 247 -3.49 3.94 11.86
CA SER A 247 -3.52 5.07 12.79
C SER A 247 -2.14 5.39 13.37
N VAL A 248 -1.37 4.37 13.78
CA VAL A 248 -0.01 4.61 14.31
C VAL A 248 0.96 5.08 13.23
N MET A 249 0.81 4.60 11.99
CA MET A 249 1.57 5.10 10.84
C MET A 249 1.18 6.54 10.48
N LEU A 250 -0.09 6.91 10.61
CA LEU A 250 -0.56 8.28 10.43
C LEU A 250 0.09 9.21 11.46
N ARG A 251 0.15 8.79 12.72
CA ARG A 251 0.88 9.50 13.76
C ARG A 251 2.36 9.65 13.40
N ALA A 252 3.02 8.60 12.92
CA ALA A 252 4.42 8.64 12.52
C ALA A 252 4.68 9.66 11.39
N PHE A 253 3.80 9.70 10.37
CA PHE A 253 3.84 10.71 9.32
C PHE A 253 3.70 12.13 9.87
N MET A 254 2.71 12.38 10.76
CA MET A 254 2.48 13.70 11.34
C MET A 254 3.67 14.19 12.17
N LEU A 255 4.30 13.29 12.95
CA LEU A 255 5.49 13.62 13.73
C LEU A 255 6.68 13.97 12.84
N ARG A 256 6.96 13.16 11.80
CA ARG A 256 8.03 13.45 10.85
C ARG A 256 7.78 14.75 10.09
N ALA A 257 6.52 15.02 9.72
CA ALA A 257 6.12 16.25 9.05
C ALA A 257 6.28 17.50 9.94
N GLY A 258 6.06 17.39 11.25
CA GLY A 258 6.22 18.47 12.22
C GLY A 258 7.65 18.68 12.71
N GLY A 259 8.50 17.65 12.66
CA GLY A 259 9.89 17.69 13.12
C GLY A 259 10.86 18.46 12.21
N GLY A 260 10.48 18.78 10.97
CA GLY A 260 11.31 19.49 9.98
C GLY A 260 11.44 21.00 10.21
N SER A 261 11.43 21.46 11.45
CA SER A 261 11.64 22.87 11.82
C SER A 261 12.51 22.96 13.08
N GLN A 262 13.77 22.55 12.95
CA GLN A 262 14.88 23.01 13.79
C GLN A 262 16.08 23.30 12.91
#